data_AF-A0A2V9KB89-F1
#
_entry.id   AF-A0A2V9KB89-F1
#
_cell.length_a   1.000
_cell.length_b   1.000
_cell.length_c   1.000
_cell.angle_alpha   90.00
_cell.angle_beta   90.00
_cell.angle_gamma   90.00
#
_symmetry.space_group_name_H-M   'P 1'
#
loop_
_entity.id
_entity.type
_entity.pdbx_description
1 polymer ?
#
loop_
_entity_poly.entity_id
_entity_poly.type
_entity_poly.pdbx_seq_one_letter_code
_entity_poly.pdbx_strand_id
1 'polypeptide(L)'
;MSDYFGDAISHRAQGVLFFHIQANTNDLLADLAARIGWLGRPDVKRFYRDYARRRFGPETADAMAESLELFCDAVDFGPGNQAPYNLSLALVFPGFGRSAEAELAECKETGEARKAWLRNRLGVIEPKAATAGRALLAARSAASRMKNEPFYQRYMFELDYTAARFEGITNLYRAHLVASEDPAQADRRFRRALAAFTSVKEMFRDLKGYHMSALRELEPAVPFTSAFLKDWETRGYWEPRSRWFHVVWERLDEFEALVRGLRPKGLPAEE
;
A
#
# COMPACT_ATOMS: atom_id res chain seq x y z
N MET A 1 6.88 -7.00 14.79
CA MET A 1 7.29 -8.24 14.08
C MET A 1 8.45 -8.99 14.74
N SER A 2 9.32 -8.35 15.55
CA SER A 2 10.42 -9.06 16.25
C SER A 2 9.93 -10.06 17.31
N ASP A 3 8.75 -9.81 17.89
CA ASP A 3 8.32 -10.55 19.08
C ASP A 3 7.77 -11.93 18.73
N TYR A 4 6.93 -12.07 17.69
CA TYR A 4 6.30 -13.36 17.36
C TYR A 4 7.27 -14.48 16.94
N PHE A 5 8.26 -14.20 16.10
CA PHE A 5 9.26 -15.20 15.71
C PHE A 5 10.33 -15.39 16.79
N GLY A 6 10.70 -14.28 17.45
CA GLY A 6 11.56 -14.33 18.62
C GLY A 6 10.99 -15.23 19.70
N ASP A 7 9.67 -15.23 19.89
CA ASP A 7 8.96 -16.07 20.84
C ASP A 7 8.95 -17.54 20.39
N ALA A 8 8.64 -17.85 19.14
CA ALA A 8 8.71 -19.23 18.62
C ALA A 8 10.11 -19.85 18.83
N ILE A 9 11.17 -19.08 18.53
CA ILE A 9 12.55 -19.50 18.73
C ILE A 9 12.89 -19.61 20.23
N SER A 10 12.44 -18.67 21.06
CA SER A 10 12.64 -18.72 22.51
C SER A 10 11.92 -19.88 23.19
N HIS A 11 10.81 -20.36 22.62
CA HIS A 11 10.09 -21.55 23.07
C HIS A 11 10.68 -22.85 22.50
N ARG A 12 11.88 -22.79 21.91
CA ARG A 12 12.58 -23.94 21.33
C ARG A 12 11.74 -24.66 20.27
N ALA A 13 10.96 -23.93 19.48
CA ALA A 13 10.35 -24.53 18.30
C ALA A 13 11.47 -25.11 17.43
N GLN A 14 11.57 -26.44 17.39
CA GLN A 14 12.50 -27.18 16.56
C GLN A 14 11.74 -27.64 15.31
N GLY A 15 12.30 -27.38 14.13
CA GLY A 15 11.70 -27.80 12.87
C GLY A 15 11.85 -26.76 11.76
N VAL A 16 10.88 -26.77 10.84
CA VAL A 16 10.91 -25.97 9.62
C VAL A 16 10.13 -24.66 9.83
N LEU A 17 10.76 -23.54 9.47
CA LEU A 17 10.08 -22.24 9.35
C LEU A 17 9.60 -22.06 7.92
N PHE A 18 8.29 -21.91 7.74
CA PHE A 18 7.69 -21.58 6.44
C PHE A 18 7.26 -20.12 6.44
N PHE A 19 7.73 -19.37 5.44
CA PHE A 19 7.31 -18.01 5.20
C PHE A 19 6.50 -17.96 3.90
N HIS A 20 5.26 -17.48 3.99
CA HIS A 20 4.42 -17.28 2.82
C HIS A 20 4.71 -15.89 2.23
N ILE A 21 5.77 -15.80 1.41
CA ILE A 21 6.23 -14.55 0.80
C ILE A 21 6.19 -14.69 -0.72
N GLN A 22 5.57 -13.73 -1.38
CA GLN A 22 5.74 -13.56 -2.82
C GLN A 22 7.14 -12.99 -3.10
N ALA A 23 8.17 -13.83 -3.10
CA ALA A 23 9.57 -13.38 -3.05
C ALA A 23 10.02 -12.50 -4.23
N ASN A 24 9.41 -12.65 -5.41
CA ASN A 24 9.68 -11.79 -6.57
C ASN A 24 9.14 -10.35 -6.38
N THR A 25 8.13 -10.18 -5.54
CA THR A 25 7.51 -8.89 -5.22
C THR A 25 7.90 -8.37 -3.84
N ASN A 26 8.46 -9.20 -2.96
CA ASN A 26 8.82 -8.81 -1.60
C ASN A 26 10.24 -9.29 -1.26
N ASP A 27 11.23 -8.84 -2.03
CA ASP A 27 12.62 -9.29 -1.90
C ASP A 27 13.26 -8.86 -0.57
N LEU A 28 12.90 -7.69 -0.04
CA LEU A 28 13.24 -7.25 1.31
C LEU A 28 12.74 -8.24 2.39
N LEU A 29 11.47 -8.66 2.31
CA LEU A 29 10.91 -9.61 3.27
C LEU A 29 11.52 -11.01 3.12
N ALA A 30 11.81 -11.43 1.89
CA ALA A 30 12.48 -12.70 1.65
C ALA A 30 13.88 -12.71 2.28
N ASP A 31 14.64 -11.63 2.14
CA ASP A 31 15.97 -11.50 2.75
C ASP A 31 15.89 -11.39 4.29
N LEU A 32 14.88 -10.70 4.81
CA LEU A 32 14.61 -10.65 6.27
C LEU A 32 14.25 -12.04 6.81
N ALA A 33 13.38 -12.79 6.13
CA ALA A 33 12.97 -14.13 6.51
C ALA A 33 14.16 -15.11 6.51
N ALA A 34 15.03 -15.04 5.49
CA ALA A 34 16.27 -15.81 5.46
C ALA A 34 17.19 -15.44 6.63
N ARG A 35 17.30 -14.14 6.96
CA ARG A 35 18.09 -13.64 8.10
C ARG A 35 17.52 -14.13 9.44
N ILE A 36 16.20 -14.19 9.60
CA ILE A 36 15.52 -14.77 10.77
C ILE A 36 15.81 -16.26 10.87
N GLY A 37 15.69 -17.01 9.77
CA GLY A 37 16.01 -18.45 9.76
C GLY A 37 17.46 -18.74 10.15
N TRP A 38 18.40 -17.87 9.77
CA TRP A 38 19.83 -18.04 10.05
C TRP A 38 20.25 -17.57 11.46
N LEU A 39 19.81 -16.38 11.89
CA LEU A 39 20.25 -15.76 13.16
C LEU A 39 19.26 -15.94 14.31
N GLY A 40 18.05 -16.40 14.02
CA GLY A 40 16.93 -16.43 14.94
C GLY A 40 16.35 -15.04 15.23
N ARG A 41 17.16 -14.14 15.80
CA ARG A 41 16.77 -12.77 16.16
C ARG A 41 17.72 -11.76 15.50
N PRO A 42 17.52 -11.39 14.23
CA PRO A 42 18.36 -10.41 13.58
C PRO A 42 18.12 -9.01 14.16
N ASP A 43 19.19 -8.22 14.27
CA ASP A 43 19.08 -6.77 14.46
C ASP A 43 18.48 -6.16 13.18
N VAL A 44 17.24 -5.70 13.28
CA VAL A 44 16.46 -5.17 12.16
C VAL A 44 17.07 -3.88 11.60
N LYS A 45 17.64 -3.02 12.45
CA LYS A 45 18.30 -1.78 12.00
C LYS A 45 19.55 -2.09 11.22
N ARG A 46 20.36 -3.02 11.72
CA ARG A 46 21.52 -3.52 10.98
C ARG A 46 21.12 -4.21 9.68
N PHE A 47 20.02 -4.95 9.68
CA PHE A 47 19.49 -5.59 8.48
C PHE A 47 19.18 -4.58 7.38
N TYR A 48 18.44 -3.50 7.65
CA TYR A 48 18.13 -2.50 6.63
C TYR A 48 19.40 -1.86 6.04
N ARG A 49 20.39 -1.55 6.89
CA ARG A 49 21.68 -1.01 6.44
C ARG A 49 22.46 -1.98 5.57
N ASP A 50 22.56 -3.24 6.00
CA ASP A 50 23.24 -4.29 5.24
C ASP A 50 22.53 -4.54 3.90
N TYR A 51 21.19 -4.56 3.90
CA TYR A 51 20.36 -4.72 2.71
C TYR A 51 20.57 -3.57 1.72
N ALA A 52 20.43 -2.33 2.21
CA ALA A 52 20.61 -1.13 1.41
C ALA A 52 22.01 -1.06 0.81
N ARG A 53 23.05 -1.41 1.58
CA ARG A 53 24.43 -1.47 1.07
C ARG A 53 24.60 -2.49 -0.06
N ARG A 54 23.98 -3.66 0.03
CA ARG A 54 24.04 -4.69 -1.02
C ARG A 54 23.30 -4.28 -2.29
N ARG A 55 22.14 -3.62 -2.15
CA ARG A 55 21.25 -3.27 -3.27
C ARG A 55 21.63 -1.95 -3.94
N PHE A 56 21.95 -0.94 -3.16
CA PHE A 56 22.09 0.45 -3.61
C PHE A 56 23.53 0.96 -3.54
N GLY A 57 24.43 0.20 -2.91
CA GLY A 57 25.83 0.57 -2.72
C GLY A 57 26.10 1.31 -1.41
N PRO A 58 27.38 1.40 -1.00
CA PRO A 58 27.76 1.98 0.30
C PRO A 58 27.46 3.48 0.42
N GLU A 59 27.49 4.22 -0.69
CA GLU A 59 27.34 5.69 -0.68
C GLU A 59 25.90 6.18 -0.44
N THR A 60 24.91 5.31 -0.65
CA THR A 60 23.48 5.60 -0.49
C THR A 60 22.85 4.75 0.61
N ALA A 61 23.61 3.81 1.20
CA ALA A 61 23.12 2.81 2.14
C ALA A 61 22.39 3.43 3.33
N ASP A 62 22.90 4.51 3.90
CA ASP A 62 22.32 5.10 5.11
C ASP A 62 20.96 5.76 4.80
N ALA A 63 20.88 6.59 3.74
CA ALA A 63 19.64 7.22 3.31
C ALA A 63 18.58 6.17 2.88
N MET A 64 19.02 5.12 2.19
CA MET A 64 18.11 4.06 1.75
C MET A 64 17.67 3.15 2.91
N ALA A 65 18.54 2.87 3.89
CA ALA A 65 18.17 2.12 5.07
C ALA A 65 17.14 2.88 5.92
N GLU A 66 17.35 4.19 6.13
CA GLU A 66 16.36 5.05 6.79
C GLU A 66 15.03 5.05 6.03
N SER A 67 15.07 5.19 4.71
CA SER A 67 13.87 5.13 3.88
C SER A 67 13.12 3.79 4.03
N LEU A 68 13.83 2.66 3.96
CA LEU A 68 13.25 1.32 4.09
C LEU A 68 12.62 1.09 5.47
N GLU A 69 13.30 1.52 6.55
CA GLU A 69 12.78 1.44 7.92
C GLU A 69 11.49 2.23 8.05
N LEU A 70 11.51 3.50 7.65
CA LEU A 70 10.34 4.39 7.68
C LEU A 70 9.19 3.84 6.81
N PHE A 71 9.51 3.30 5.64
CA PHE A 71 8.50 2.73 4.76
C PHE A 71 7.79 1.54 5.43
N CYS A 72 8.56 0.59 5.98
CA CYS A 72 8.03 -0.57 6.70
C CYS A 72 7.24 -0.18 7.96
N ASP A 73 7.57 0.93 8.62
CA ASP A 73 6.79 1.46 9.75
C ASP A 73 5.48 2.13 9.29
N ALA A 74 5.50 2.78 8.13
CA ALA A 74 4.32 3.43 7.56
C ALA A 74 3.29 2.39 7.07
N VAL A 75 3.74 1.38 6.33
CA VAL A 75 2.89 0.28 5.82
C VAL A 75 2.84 -0.82 6.89
N ASP A 76 1.76 -0.88 7.66
CA ASP A 76 1.70 -1.74 8.86
C ASP A 76 1.97 -3.22 8.55
N PHE A 77 3.03 -3.77 9.15
CA PHE A 77 3.13 -5.16 9.59
C PHE A 77 2.72 -5.29 11.07
N GLY A 78 1.60 -4.66 11.42
CA GLY A 78 1.16 -4.53 12.81
C GLY A 78 0.91 -5.90 13.49
N PRO A 79 1.15 -6.02 14.80
CA PRO A 79 1.16 -7.28 15.58
C PRO A 79 -0.20 -7.97 15.75
N GLY A 80 -1.19 -7.68 14.91
CA GLY A 80 -2.49 -8.36 14.90
C GLY A 80 -2.85 -9.04 13.59
N ASN A 81 -2.05 -8.90 12.51
CA ASN A 81 -2.41 -9.34 11.16
C ASN A 81 -3.77 -8.81 10.64
N GLN A 82 -4.42 -7.94 11.41
CA GLN A 82 -5.49 -7.07 11.01
C GLN A 82 -4.79 -5.84 10.45
N ALA A 83 -4.32 -5.88 9.21
CA ALA A 83 -3.93 -4.64 8.53
C ALA A 83 -5.21 -3.81 8.42
N PRO A 84 -5.44 -2.78 9.27
CA PRO A 84 -6.54 -1.88 9.01
C PRO A 84 -6.10 -1.19 7.70
N TYR A 85 -6.94 -1.26 6.65
CA TYR A 85 -6.68 -0.69 5.32
C TYR A 85 -5.76 -1.46 4.36
N ASN A 86 -5.35 -2.69 4.68
CA ASN A 86 -4.63 -3.57 3.74
C ASN A 86 -3.42 -2.93 3.01
N LEU A 87 -2.69 -1.99 3.58
CA LEU A 87 -1.46 -1.50 2.94
C LEU A 87 -0.33 -2.50 3.19
N SER A 88 -0.28 -3.56 2.37
CA SER A 88 0.82 -4.51 2.32
C SER A 88 1.89 -4.02 1.33
N LEU A 89 3.16 -4.40 1.56
CA LEU A 89 4.23 -4.38 0.54
C LEU A 89 3.82 -5.10 -0.77
N ALA A 90 2.75 -5.89 -0.75
CA ALA A 90 2.14 -6.53 -1.91
C ALA A 90 1.17 -5.65 -2.74
N LEU A 91 1.15 -4.32 -2.58
CA LEU A 91 0.23 -3.42 -3.31
C LEU A 91 -1.23 -3.93 -3.24
N VAL A 92 -1.85 -3.96 -2.06
CA VAL A 92 -3.28 -4.33 -2.05
C VAL A 92 -4.07 -3.22 -2.73
N PHE A 93 -4.82 -3.66 -3.74
CA PHE A 93 -5.64 -2.83 -4.61
C PHE A 93 -6.66 -2.01 -3.79
N PRO A 94 -6.93 -0.76 -4.21
CA PRO A 94 -8.06 0.01 -3.68
C PRO A 94 -9.39 -0.73 -3.90
N GLY A 95 -10.21 -0.93 -2.87
CA GLY A 95 -11.50 -1.64 -3.01
C GLY A 95 -11.50 -3.13 -2.64
N PHE A 96 -10.36 -3.71 -2.24
CA PHE A 96 -10.38 -5.00 -1.53
C PHE A 96 -10.87 -4.80 -0.08
N GLY A 97 -11.63 -5.78 0.45
CA GLY A 97 -12.37 -5.67 1.70
C GLY A 97 -11.56 -5.05 2.85
N ARG A 98 -12.14 -4.06 3.55
CA ARG A 98 -11.52 -3.20 4.59
C ARG A 98 -10.56 -2.10 4.09
N SER A 99 -10.55 -1.76 2.79
CA SER A 99 -9.95 -0.49 2.34
C SER A 99 -10.69 0.72 2.93
N ALA A 100 -10.01 1.85 3.08
CA ALA A 100 -10.57 3.05 3.72
C ALA A 100 -11.83 3.58 3.00
N GLU A 101 -11.84 3.52 1.67
CA GLU A 101 -12.96 3.92 0.83
C GLU A 101 -14.16 2.98 1.01
N ALA A 102 -13.90 1.66 1.08
CA ALA A 102 -14.95 0.67 1.36
C ALA A 102 -15.50 0.83 2.78
N GLU A 103 -14.64 1.01 3.79
CA GLU A 103 -15.09 1.28 5.16
C GLU A 103 -15.96 2.55 5.24
N LEU A 104 -15.60 3.59 4.49
CA LEU A 104 -16.38 4.82 4.43
C LEU A 104 -17.72 4.63 3.71
N ALA A 105 -17.76 3.84 2.63
CA ALA A 105 -18.96 3.48 1.89
C ALA A 105 -19.95 2.69 2.77
N GLU A 106 -19.43 1.75 3.57
CA GLU A 106 -20.21 0.85 4.42
C GLU A 106 -20.55 1.48 5.80
N CYS A 107 -19.93 2.61 6.15
CA CYS A 107 -20.12 3.28 7.43
C CYS A 107 -21.57 3.79 7.61
N LYS A 108 -22.26 3.18 8.58
CA LYS A 108 -23.65 3.50 8.96
C LYS A 108 -23.76 4.64 9.97
N GLU A 109 -22.63 5.10 10.53
CA GLU A 109 -22.61 6.19 11.50
C GLU A 109 -23.08 7.51 10.87
N THR A 110 -23.79 8.32 11.67
CA THR A 110 -24.29 9.65 11.27
C THR A 110 -24.00 10.70 12.35
N GLY A 111 -24.15 11.98 12.00
CA GLY A 111 -23.97 13.11 12.93
C GLY A 111 -22.59 13.10 13.62
N GLU A 112 -22.59 13.36 14.93
CA GLU A 112 -21.36 13.39 15.74
C GLU A 112 -20.66 12.03 15.86
N ALA A 113 -21.41 10.92 15.81
CA ALA A 113 -20.81 9.58 15.80
C ALA A 113 -19.97 9.36 14.54
N ARG A 114 -20.44 9.83 13.36
CA ARG A 114 -19.66 9.79 12.12
C ARG A 114 -18.41 10.66 12.21
N LYS A 115 -18.51 11.86 12.81
CA LYS A 115 -17.36 12.73 13.01
C LYS A 115 -16.32 12.10 13.94
N ALA A 116 -16.74 11.49 15.04
CA ALA A 116 -15.85 10.78 15.96
C ALA A 116 -15.16 9.59 15.26
N TRP A 117 -15.91 8.82 14.47
CA TRP A 117 -15.37 7.72 13.67
C TRP A 117 -14.30 8.21 12.68
N LEU A 118 -14.59 9.27 11.92
CA LEU A 118 -13.63 9.86 10.98
C LEU A 118 -12.36 10.38 11.68
N ARG A 119 -12.50 11.05 12.84
CA ARG A 119 -11.36 11.55 13.62
C ARG A 119 -10.50 10.41 14.17
N ASN A 120 -11.10 9.35 14.67
CA ASN A 120 -10.37 8.17 15.13
C ASN A 120 -9.53 7.57 13.99
N ARG A 121 -10.13 7.42 12.81
CA ARG A 121 -9.47 6.90 11.62
C ARG A 121 -8.33 7.80 11.14
N LEU A 122 -8.53 9.12 11.09
CA LEU A 122 -7.46 10.08 10.78
C LEU A 122 -6.33 10.04 11.80
N GLY A 123 -6.63 9.87 13.09
CA GLY A 123 -5.62 9.74 14.15
C GLY A 123 -4.66 8.57 13.95
N VAL A 124 -5.07 7.53 13.22
CA VAL A 124 -4.22 6.40 12.83
C VAL A 124 -3.47 6.66 11.52
N ILE A 125 -4.17 7.25 10.54
CA ILE A 125 -3.65 7.39 9.17
C ILE A 125 -2.64 8.53 9.03
N GLU A 126 -2.88 9.67 9.66
CA GLU A 126 -2.04 10.86 9.50
C GLU A 126 -0.58 10.65 9.98
N PRO A 127 -0.31 9.98 11.12
CA PRO A 127 1.05 9.65 11.52
C PRO A 127 1.76 8.69 10.54
N LYS A 128 1.01 7.74 9.96
CA LYS A 128 1.55 6.82 8.94
C LYS A 128 1.84 7.54 7.63
N ALA A 129 0.95 8.42 7.19
CA ALA A 129 1.15 9.28 6.03
C ALA A 129 2.39 10.16 6.19
N ALA A 130 2.57 10.77 7.37
CA ALA A 130 3.78 11.55 7.69
C ALA A 130 5.05 10.69 7.62
N THR A 131 5.00 9.46 8.16
CA THR A 131 6.13 8.52 8.11
C THR A 131 6.46 8.10 6.67
N ALA A 132 5.45 7.79 5.84
CA ALA A 132 5.63 7.50 4.41
C ALA A 132 6.25 8.70 3.66
N GLY A 133 5.79 9.92 3.97
CA GLY A 133 6.36 11.15 3.40
C GLY A 133 7.85 11.31 3.73
N ARG A 134 8.26 11.00 4.97
CA ARG A 134 9.69 10.99 5.35
C ARG A 134 10.46 9.90 4.61
N ALA A 135 9.90 8.70 4.47
CA ALA A 135 10.52 7.61 3.71
C ALA A 135 10.81 8.03 2.27
N LEU A 136 9.85 8.69 1.61
CA LEU A 136 9.97 9.21 0.26
C LEU A 136 11.05 10.30 0.16
N LEU A 137 11.10 11.25 1.11
CA LEU A 137 12.14 12.28 1.15
C LEU A 137 13.53 11.68 1.34
N ALA A 138 13.68 10.71 2.24
CA ALA A 138 14.94 10.00 2.46
C ALA A 138 15.41 9.29 1.17
N ALA A 139 14.53 8.58 0.47
CA ALA A 139 14.85 7.93 -0.80
C ALA A 139 15.24 8.94 -1.89
N ARG A 140 14.53 10.06 -1.99
CA ARG A 140 14.81 11.11 -2.99
C ARG A 140 16.14 11.82 -2.77
N SER A 141 16.62 11.90 -1.52
CA SER A 141 17.95 12.44 -1.22
C SER A 141 19.09 11.68 -1.91
N ALA A 142 18.86 10.41 -2.25
CA ALA A 142 19.82 9.53 -2.90
C ALA A 142 19.59 9.42 -4.43
N ALA A 143 18.59 10.09 -5.00
CA ALA A 143 18.17 9.97 -6.40
C ALA A 143 19.27 10.29 -7.42
N SER A 144 20.11 11.29 -7.13
CA SER A 144 21.18 11.71 -8.05
C SER A 144 22.18 10.59 -8.37
N ARG A 145 22.32 9.62 -7.47
CA ARG A 145 23.22 8.46 -7.62
C ARG A 145 22.52 7.22 -8.17
N MET A 146 21.20 7.19 -8.22
CA MET A 146 20.41 5.98 -8.49
C MET A 146 19.33 6.13 -9.56
N LYS A 147 19.26 7.26 -10.28
CA LYS A 147 18.17 7.54 -11.23
C LYS A 147 17.94 6.43 -12.29
N ASN A 148 19.00 5.69 -12.63
CA ASN A 148 18.96 4.62 -13.65
C ASN A 148 18.98 3.21 -13.03
N GLU A 149 18.94 3.08 -11.70
CA GLU A 149 19.03 1.80 -11.02
C GLU A 149 17.62 1.16 -10.93
N PRO A 150 17.38 -0.03 -11.54
CA PRO A 150 16.05 -0.61 -11.61
C PRO A 150 15.40 -0.93 -10.27
N PHE A 151 16.16 -1.38 -9.26
CA PHE A 151 15.60 -1.65 -7.93
C PHE A 151 15.14 -0.35 -7.26
N TYR A 152 15.90 0.73 -7.41
CA TYR A 152 15.54 2.05 -6.92
C TYR A 152 14.30 2.60 -7.62
N GLN A 153 14.20 2.47 -8.96
CA GLN A 153 13.01 2.90 -9.69
C GLN A 153 11.75 2.17 -9.23
N ARG A 154 11.85 0.85 -9.03
CA ARG A 154 10.76 0.05 -8.49
C ARG A 154 10.40 0.47 -7.06
N TYR A 155 11.39 0.67 -6.21
CA TYR A 155 11.15 1.11 -4.83
C TYR A 155 10.51 2.51 -4.76
N MET A 156 10.96 3.42 -5.62
CA MET A 156 10.35 4.75 -5.76
C MET A 156 8.89 4.66 -6.20
N PHE A 157 8.56 3.74 -7.11
CA PHE A 157 7.18 3.47 -7.49
C PHE A 157 6.32 3.02 -6.28
N GLU A 158 6.82 2.11 -5.45
CA GLU A 158 6.11 1.65 -4.24
C GLU A 158 5.89 2.79 -3.22
N LEU A 159 6.87 3.68 -3.07
CA LEU A 159 6.78 4.86 -2.22
C LEU A 159 5.78 5.90 -2.76
N ASP A 160 5.84 6.22 -4.06
CA ASP A 160 4.93 7.18 -4.70
C ASP A 160 3.47 6.65 -4.64
N TYR A 161 3.27 5.34 -4.85
CA TYR A 161 1.96 4.69 -4.70
C TYR A 161 1.42 4.88 -3.27
N THR A 162 2.25 4.56 -2.28
CA THR A 162 1.87 4.63 -0.87
C THR A 162 1.56 6.06 -0.44
N ALA A 163 2.37 7.03 -0.89
CA ALA A 163 2.16 8.45 -0.64
C ALA A 163 0.82 8.92 -1.23
N ALA A 164 0.53 8.57 -2.49
CA ALA A 164 -0.73 8.91 -3.15
C ALA A 164 -1.95 8.29 -2.45
N ARG A 165 -1.85 7.02 -2.00
CA ARG A 165 -2.91 6.37 -1.19
C ARG A 165 -3.17 7.11 0.11
N PHE A 166 -2.13 7.44 0.87
CA PHE A 166 -2.27 8.19 2.11
C PHE A 166 -2.86 9.58 1.90
N GLU A 167 -2.43 10.28 0.85
CA GLU A 167 -2.98 11.59 0.49
C GLU A 167 -4.46 11.51 0.13
N GLY A 168 -4.83 10.53 -0.71
CA GLY A 168 -6.21 10.28 -1.12
C GLY A 168 -7.13 10.06 0.08
N ILE A 169 -6.76 9.12 0.95
CA ILE A 169 -7.58 8.75 2.12
C ILE A 169 -7.70 9.91 3.12
N THR A 170 -6.58 10.57 3.41
CA THR A 170 -6.56 11.68 4.38
C THR A 170 -7.44 12.83 3.89
N ASN A 171 -7.35 13.19 2.61
CA ASN A 171 -8.17 14.25 2.05
C ASN A 171 -9.65 13.85 1.95
N LEU A 172 -9.95 12.60 1.62
CA LEU A 172 -11.32 12.08 1.58
C LEU A 172 -11.98 12.20 2.96
N TYR A 173 -11.35 11.68 4.02
CA TYR A 173 -11.91 11.76 5.37
C TYR A 173 -12.04 13.19 5.88
N ARG A 174 -11.04 14.04 5.62
CA ARG A 174 -11.11 15.46 6.00
C ARG A 174 -12.20 16.20 5.22
N ALA A 175 -12.47 15.84 3.96
CA ALA A 175 -13.59 16.40 3.19
C ALA A 175 -14.93 16.12 3.87
N HIS A 176 -15.16 14.88 4.34
CA HIS A 176 -16.37 14.53 5.08
C HIS A 176 -16.49 15.25 6.43
N LEU A 177 -15.37 15.46 7.14
CA LEU A 177 -15.40 16.15 8.44
C LEU A 177 -15.82 17.62 8.32
N VAL A 178 -15.35 18.31 7.28
CA VAL A 178 -15.57 19.75 7.13
C VAL A 178 -16.76 20.09 6.23
N ALA A 179 -17.40 19.10 5.59
CA ALA A 179 -18.48 19.32 4.63
C ALA A 179 -19.66 20.14 5.19
N SER A 180 -20.01 19.97 6.46
CA SER A 180 -21.09 20.73 7.10
C SER A 180 -20.69 22.14 7.55
N GLU A 181 -19.39 22.39 7.73
CA GLU A 181 -18.87 23.63 8.34
C GLU A 181 -18.26 24.56 7.28
N ASP A 182 -17.56 24.00 6.28
CA ASP A 182 -16.89 24.72 5.19
C ASP A 182 -16.99 23.88 3.89
N PRO A 183 -18.10 24.00 3.15
CA PRO A 183 -18.31 23.25 1.91
C PRO A 183 -17.24 23.52 0.84
N ALA A 184 -16.71 24.74 0.78
CA ALA A 184 -15.67 25.10 -0.18
C ALA A 184 -14.34 24.39 0.14
N GLN A 185 -13.98 24.30 1.41
CA GLN A 185 -12.82 23.50 1.82
C GLN A 185 -13.05 22.00 1.63
N ALA A 186 -14.26 21.50 1.92
CA ALA A 186 -14.59 20.10 1.70
C ALA A 186 -14.48 19.72 0.21
N ASP A 187 -14.97 20.56 -0.71
CA ASP A 187 -14.81 20.35 -2.15
C ASP A 187 -13.33 20.38 -2.57
N ARG A 188 -12.54 21.35 -2.10
CA ARG A 188 -11.08 21.38 -2.37
C ARG A 188 -10.38 20.11 -1.91
N ARG A 189 -10.74 19.59 -0.72
CA ARG A 189 -10.17 18.34 -0.19
C ARG A 189 -10.62 17.15 -1.01
N PHE A 190 -11.90 17.06 -1.35
CA PHE A 190 -12.42 15.95 -2.14
C PHE A 190 -11.76 15.90 -3.54
N ARG A 191 -11.57 17.04 -4.21
CA ARG A 191 -10.84 17.11 -5.48
C ARG A 191 -9.38 16.68 -5.35
N ARG A 192 -8.71 17.03 -4.25
CA ARG A 192 -7.35 16.52 -3.96
C ARG A 192 -7.35 15.00 -3.75
N ALA A 193 -8.36 14.47 -3.07
CA ALA A 193 -8.50 13.04 -2.89
C ALA A 193 -8.64 12.34 -4.26
N LEU A 194 -9.53 12.82 -5.12
CA LEU A 194 -9.69 12.32 -6.47
C LEU A 194 -8.39 12.38 -7.27
N ALA A 195 -7.70 13.52 -7.28
CA ALA A 195 -6.43 13.66 -8.00
C ALA A 195 -5.37 12.66 -7.52
N ALA A 196 -5.28 12.40 -6.20
CA ALA A 196 -4.36 11.42 -5.64
C ALA A 196 -4.77 9.97 -5.98
N PHE A 197 -6.06 9.66 -6.06
CA PHE A 197 -6.51 8.35 -6.51
C PHE A 197 -6.35 8.16 -8.03
N THR A 198 -6.55 9.20 -8.82
CA THR A 198 -6.29 9.19 -10.27
C THR A 198 -4.79 9.05 -10.55
N SER A 199 -3.90 9.65 -9.76
CA SER A 199 -2.46 9.47 -9.97
C SER A 199 -2.05 8.00 -9.79
N VAL A 200 -2.64 7.29 -8.82
CA VAL A 200 -2.47 5.84 -8.68
C VAL A 200 -2.91 5.10 -9.95
N LYS A 201 -4.02 5.51 -10.59
CA LYS A 201 -4.47 4.94 -11.86
C LYS A 201 -3.46 5.13 -12.99
N GLU A 202 -2.96 6.35 -13.17
CA GLU A 202 -1.97 6.62 -14.20
C GLU A 202 -0.64 5.88 -13.95
N MET A 203 -0.26 5.64 -12.69
CA MET A 203 0.92 4.84 -12.35
C MET A 203 0.87 3.42 -12.90
N PHE A 204 -0.30 2.77 -12.91
CA PHE A 204 -0.45 1.40 -13.43
C PHE A 204 -0.72 1.33 -14.93
N ARG A 205 -1.25 2.41 -15.51
CA ARG A 205 -1.67 2.46 -16.92
C ARG A 205 -0.55 2.11 -17.90
N ASP A 206 0.67 2.57 -17.62
CA ASP A 206 1.81 2.38 -18.52
C ASP A 206 2.64 1.13 -18.19
N LEU A 207 2.25 0.36 -17.18
CA LEU A 207 2.99 -0.83 -16.77
C LEU A 207 2.54 -2.08 -17.55
N LYS A 208 3.50 -2.65 -18.29
CA LYS A 208 3.32 -3.93 -18.96
C LYS A 208 2.94 -5.01 -17.93
N GLY A 209 1.89 -5.77 -18.24
CA GLY A 209 1.38 -6.84 -17.36
C GLY A 209 0.22 -6.43 -16.45
N TYR A 210 -0.20 -5.16 -16.45
CA TYR A 210 -1.33 -4.71 -15.63
C TYR A 210 -2.62 -4.49 -16.42
N HIS A 211 -2.65 -4.95 -17.68
CA HIS A 211 -3.76 -4.82 -18.60
C HIS A 211 -4.60 -6.09 -18.68
N MET A 212 -5.90 -5.94 -18.95
CA MET A 212 -6.81 -7.04 -19.26
C MET A 212 -6.29 -7.93 -20.41
N SER A 213 -5.60 -7.36 -21.38
CA SER A 213 -4.99 -8.13 -22.47
C SER A 213 -3.95 -9.13 -21.97
N ALA A 214 -3.16 -8.76 -20.98
CA ALA A 214 -2.11 -9.62 -20.42
C ALA A 214 -2.71 -10.75 -19.55
N LEU A 215 -3.85 -10.52 -18.90
CA LEU A 215 -4.61 -11.61 -18.26
C LEU A 215 -5.18 -12.60 -19.27
N ARG A 216 -5.67 -12.12 -20.42
CA ARG A 216 -6.20 -12.97 -21.49
C ARG A 216 -5.15 -13.89 -22.10
N GLU A 217 -3.88 -13.49 -22.08
CA GLU A 217 -2.77 -14.35 -22.50
C GLU A 217 -2.54 -15.52 -21.51
N LEU A 218 -2.80 -15.30 -20.23
CA LEU A 218 -2.62 -16.31 -19.19
C LEU A 218 -3.76 -17.34 -19.14
N GLU A 219 -5.01 -16.89 -19.29
CA GLU A 219 -6.18 -17.77 -19.29
C GLU A 219 -7.09 -17.51 -20.51
N PRO A 220 -6.65 -17.87 -21.73
CA PRO A 220 -7.37 -17.55 -22.97
C PRO A 220 -8.73 -18.25 -23.11
N ALA A 221 -8.93 -19.34 -22.36
CA ALA A 221 -10.15 -20.15 -22.40
C ALA A 221 -11.22 -19.70 -21.39
N VAL A 222 -10.91 -18.77 -20.48
CA VAL A 222 -11.84 -18.37 -19.43
C VAL A 222 -12.58 -17.09 -19.82
N PRO A 223 -13.92 -17.09 -19.84
CA PRO A 223 -14.68 -15.87 -20.10
C PRO A 223 -14.50 -14.88 -18.95
N PHE A 224 -13.98 -13.70 -19.28
CA PHE A 224 -13.74 -12.62 -18.32
C PHE A 224 -15.07 -11.99 -17.88
N THR A 225 -15.57 -12.44 -16.73
CA THR A 225 -16.74 -11.90 -16.04
C THR A 225 -16.31 -11.11 -14.79
N SER A 226 -17.18 -10.26 -14.23
CA SER A 226 -16.91 -9.57 -12.96
C SER A 226 -16.63 -10.54 -11.81
N ALA A 227 -17.26 -11.72 -11.82
CA ALA A 227 -17.01 -12.79 -10.84
C ALA A 227 -15.61 -13.37 -11.01
N PHE A 228 -15.18 -13.65 -12.24
CA PHE A 228 -13.82 -14.10 -12.54
C PHE A 228 -12.76 -13.10 -12.09
N LEU A 229 -12.97 -11.81 -12.34
CA LEU A 229 -12.03 -10.77 -11.92
C LEU A 229 -11.89 -10.69 -10.39
N LYS A 230 -13.01 -10.78 -9.66
CA LYS A 230 -13.01 -10.84 -8.19
C LYS A 230 -12.31 -12.09 -7.67
N ASP A 231 -12.52 -13.24 -8.30
CA ASP A 231 -11.82 -14.48 -8.00
C ASP A 231 -10.33 -14.40 -8.36
N TRP A 232 -9.97 -13.75 -9.47
CA TRP A 232 -8.60 -13.58 -9.93
C TRP A 232 -7.79 -12.66 -9.00
N GLU A 233 -8.37 -11.57 -8.52
CA GLU A 233 -7.74 -10.70 -7.52
C GLU A 233 -7.48 -11.47 -6.21
N THR A 234 -8.38 -12.41 -5.87
CA THR A 234 -8.25 -13.30 -4.71
C THR A 234 -7.24 -14.42 -4.96
N ARG A 235 -7.26 -15.06 -6.13
CA ARG A 235 -6.38 -16.19 -6.53
C ARG A 235 -4.97 -15.75 -6.84
N GLY A 236 -4.78 -14.59 -7.48
CA GLY A 236 -3.48 -13.99 -7.73
C GLY A 236 -2.66 -13.85 -6.45
N TYR A 237 -3.33 -13.67 -5.29
CA TYR A 237 -2.68 -13.52 -3.98
C TYR A 237 -1.97 -14.80 -3.56
N TRP A 238 -2.51 -15.92 -4.02
CA TRP A 238 -2.05 -17.26 -3.68
C TRP A 238 -1.24 -17.92 -4.81
N GLU A 239 -1.22 -17.37 -6.03
CA GLU A 239 -0.54 -17.99 -7.17
C GLU A 239 0.85 -17.37 -7.45
N PRO A 240 1.96 -18.09 -7.19
CA PRO A 240 3.33 -17.58 -7.40
C PRO A 240 3.71 -17.34 -8.87
N ARG A 241 2.87 -17.76 -9.82
CA ARG A 241 3.04 -17.50 -11.26
C ARG A 241 2.42 -16.18 -11.71
N SER A 242 1.50 -15.61 -10.92
CA SER A 242 0.83 -14.36 -11.22
C SER A 242 1.76 -13.20 -10.92
N ARG A 243 2.67 -12.92 -11.84
CA ARG A 243 3.48 -11.69 -11.85
C ARG A 243 2.53 -10.50 -11.84
N TRP A 244 2.30 -9.88 -10.70
CA TRP A 244 1.65 -8.56 -10.61
C TRP A 244 0.21 -8.45 -11.15
N PHE A 245 -0.42 -9.56 -11.49
CA PHE A 245 -1.71 -9.58 -12.18
C PHE A 245 -2.92 -9.34 -11.26
N HIS A 246 -2.72 -8.81 -10.06
CA HIS A 246 -3.81 -8.48 -9.14
C HIS A 246 -4.46 -7.14 -9.42
N VAL A 247 -3.74 -6.29 -10.14
CA VAL A 247 -4.15 -4.93 -10.45
C VAL A 247 -4.38 -4.91 -11.94
N VAL A 248 -5.66 -4.97 -12.31
CA VAL A 248 -6.10 -4.69 -13.66
C VAL A 248 -6.38 -3.21 -13.73
N TRP A 249 -5.57 -2.44 -14.47
CA TRP A 249 -5.73 -0.99 -14.52
C TRP A 249 -7.12 -0.60 -15.04
N GLU A 250 -7.73 -1.42 -15.91
CA GLU A 250 -9.10 -1.22 -16.40
C GLU A 250 -10.16 -1.27 -15.30
N ARG A 251 -9.88 -1.90 -14.14
CA ARG A 251 -10.80 -1.87 -12.98
C ARG A 251 -10.63 -0.63 -12.10
N LEU A 252 -9.61 0.20 -12.36
CA LEU A 252 -9.46 1.47 -11.65
C LEU A 252 -10.58 2.46 -12.02
N ASP A 253 -11.32 2.22 -13.11
CA ASP A 253 -12.56 2.93 -13.42
C ASP A 253 -13.68 2.64 -12.41
N GLU A 254 -13.82 1.38 -11.96
CA GLU A 254 -14.80 1.02 -10.92
C GLU A 254 -14.41 1.65 -9.56
N PHE A 255 -13.11 1.65 -9.26
CA PHE A 255 -12.60 2.32 -8.07
C PHE A 255 -12.81 3.85 -8.14
N GLU A 256 -12.55 4.46 -9.28
CA GLU A 256 -12.80 5.89 -9.50
C GLU A 256 -14.30 6.21 -9.31
N ALA A 257 -15.19 5.39 -9.87
CA ALA A 257 -16.63 5.52 -9.69
C ALA A 257 -17.04 5.39 -8.22
N LEU A 258 -16.46 4.43 -7.48
CA LEU A 258 -16.66 4.29 -6.04
C LEU A 258 -16.27 5.59 -5.30
N VAL A 259 -15.05 6.10 -5.53
CA VAL A 259 -14.57 7.31 -4.85
C VAL A 259 -15.43 8.53 -5.20
N ARG A 260 -15.82 8.69 -6.47
CA ARG A 260 -16.76 9.76 -6.88
C ARG A 260 -18.10 9.63 -6.17
N GLY A 261 -18.60 8.40 -6.00
CA GLY A 261 -19.80 8.09 -5.22
C GLY A 261 -19.67 8.40 -3.72
N LEU A 262 -18.44 8.51 -3.20
CA LEU A 262 -18.15 8.91 -1.83
C LEU A 262 -18.13 10.42 -1.62
N ARG A 263 -18.49 11.24 -2.62
CA ARG A 263 -18.58 12.69 -2.47
C ARG A 263 -19.39 13.07 -1.22
N PRO A 264 -18.87 13.93 -0.32
CA PRO A 264 -19.63 14.39 0.83
C PRO A 264 -20.98 15.01 0.42
N LYS A 265 -22.05 14.62 1.12
CA LYS A 265 -23.40 15.17 0.89
C LYS A 265 -23.39 16.69 1.11
N GLY A 266 -24.05 17.43 0.23
CA GLY A 266 -24.17 18.89 0.31
C GLY A 266 -23.10 19.67 -0.47
N LEU A 267 -22.16 18.99 -1.12
CA LEU A 267 -21.27 19.64 -2.09
C LEU A 267 -21.98 19.87 -3.44
N PRO A 268 -21.66 20.94 -4.19
CA PRO A 268 -22.17 21.13 -5.55
C PRO A 268 -21.83 19.92 -6.43
N ALA A 269 -22.62 19.64 -7.46
CA ALA A 269 -22.31 18.57 -8.42
C ALA A 269 -20.95 18.84 -9.09
N GLU A 270 -20.26 17.77 -9.50
CA GLU A 270 -19.10 17.93 -10.38
C GLU A 270 -19.60 18.42 -11.75
N GLU A 271 -18.96 19.45 -12.30
CA GLU A 271 -19.11 19.89 -13.69
C GLU A 271 -18.38 18.93 -14.64
#